data_AF-K1YYT1-F1
#
_entry.id   AF-K1YYT1-F1
#
_cell.length_a   1.000
_cell.length_b   1.000
_cell.length_c   1.000
_cell.angle_alpha   90.00
_cell.angle_beta   90.00
_cell.angle_gamma   90.00
#
_symmetry.space_group_name_H-M   'P 1'
#
loop_
_entity.id
_entity.type
_entity.pdbx_description
1 polymer ?
#
loop_
_entity_poly.entity_id
_entity_poly.type
_entity_poly.pdbx_seq_one_letter_code
_entity_poly.pdbx_strand_id
1 'polypeptide(L)' 'MPEELKTTYLLKDMEGLSEEEVCETLGLTKSAMKNRVHRARLILRQRLEDKFFKQGTKSR' A
#
# COMPACT_ATOMS: atom_id res chain seq x y z
N MET A 1 -6.95 6.43 1.09
CA MET A 1 -5.95 5.63 1.81
C MET A 1 -5.40 6.55 2.89
N PRO A 2 -5.38 6.12 4.15
CA PRO A 2 -4.77 6.87 5.25
C PRO A 2 -3.31 7.21 4.96
N GLU A 3 -2.84 8.32 5.53
CA GLU A 3 -1.51 8.89 5.28
C GLU A 3 -0.40 7.91 5.72
N GLU A 4 -0.50 7.34 6.91
CA GLU A 4 0.45 6.34 7.43
C GLU A 4 0.64 5.12 6.50
N LEU A 5 -0.45 4.62 5.91
CA LEU A 5 -0.38 3.49 4.98
C LEU A 5 0.30 3.89 3.67
N LYS A 6 0.03 5.11 3.20
CA LYS A 6 0.65 5.68 2.01
C LYS A 6 2.14 5.83 2.21
N THR A 7 2.56 6.42 3.32
CA THR A 7 3.96 6.70 3.62
C THR A 7 4.76 5.41 3.74
N THR A 8 4.27 4.41 4.49
CA THR A 8 4.93 3.09 4.56
C THR A 8 5.02 2.41 3.18
N TYR A 9 3.96 2.48 2.37
CA TYR A 9 3.98 1.90 1.02
C TYR A 9 4.96 2.61 0.09
N LEU A 10 4.99 3.95 0.08
CA LEU A 10 5.93 4.72 -0.75
C LEU A 10 7.37 4.31 -0.44
N LEU A 11 7.76 4.33 0.84
CA LEU A 11 9.12 3.98 1.24
C LEU A 11 9.50 2.53 0.88
N LYS A 12 8.60 1.56 1.12
CA LYS A 12 8.91 0.15 0.89
C LYS A 12 8.84 -0.29 -0.57
N ASP A 13 7.77 0.11 -1.26
CA ASP A 13 7.40 -0.43 -2.58
C ASP A 13 7.81 0.51 -3.73
N MET A 14 7.90 1.83 -3.51
CA MET A 14 8.33 2.79 -4.56
C MET A 14 9.80 3.19 -4.42
N GLU A 15 10.22 3.57 -3.22
CA GLU A 15 11.61 3.99 -2.94
C GLU A 15 12.55 2.79 -2.70
N GLY A 16 12.00 1.58 -2.50
CA GLY A 16 12.77 0.35 -2.42
C GLY A 16 13.54 0.12 -1.12
N LEU A 17 13.27 0.89 -0.04
CA LEU A 17 13.92 0.70 1.25
C LEU A 17 13.73 -0.73 1.79
N SER A 18 14.70 -1.21 2.55
CA SER A 18 14.60 -2.47 3.30
C SER A 18 13.52 -2.42 4.38
N GLU A 19 13.12 -3.58 4.92
CA GLU A 19 12.13 -3.62 6.01
C GLU A 19 12.66 -2.91 7.26
N GLU A 20 13.95 -3.07 7.54
CA GLU A 20 14.67 -2.47 8.65
C GLU A 20 14.69 -0.94 8.56
N GLU A 21 15.12 -0.38 7.42
CA GLU A 21 15.18 1.07 7.21
C GLU A 21 13.80 1.71 7.34
N VAL A 22 12.74 1.08 6.82
CA VAL A 22 11.36 1.58 6.97
C VAL A 22 10.92 1.56 8.43
N CYS A 23 11.25 0.50 9.16
CA CYS A 23 10.91 0.38 10.58
C CYS A 23 11.64 1.44 11.43
N GLU A 24 12.92 1.66 11.18
CA GLU A 24 13.72 2.67 11.87
C GLU A 24 13.23 4.09 11.53
N THR A 25 13.00 4.38 10.24
CA THR A 25 12.52 5.69 9.76
C THR A 25 11.17 6.07 10.35
N LEU A 26 10.26 5.10 10.50
CA LEU A 26 8.89 5.34 10.96
C LEU A 26 8.64 4.98 12.43
N GLY A 27 9.66 4.51 13.15
CA GLY A 27 9.53 4.05 14.54
C GLY A 27 8.55 2.88 14.71
N LEU A 28 8.54 1.93 13.77
CA LEU A 28 7.59 0.82 13.74
C LEU A 28 8.25 -0.50 14.10
N THR A 29 7.43 -1.43 14.60
CA THR A 29 7.80 -2.84 14.60
C THR A 29 7.64 -3.43 13.19
N LYS A 30 8.40 -4.48 12.86
CA LYS A 30 8.26 -5.21 11.58
C LYS A 30 6.82 -5.69 11.35
N SER A 31 6.12 -6.12 12.40
CA SER A 31 4.72 -6.54 12.33
C SER A 31 3.80 -5.39 11.93
N ALA A 32 3.94 -4.22 12.57
CA ALA A 32 3.16 -3.04 12.23
C ALA A 32 3.43 -2.58 10.79
N MET A 33 4.69 -2.56 10.36
CA MET A 33 5.08 -2.23 8.98
C MET A 33 4.42 -3.17 7.96
N LYS A 34 4.52 -4.49 8.16
CA LYS A 34 3.91 -5.50 7.26
C LYS A 34 2.39 -5.34 7.16
N ASN A 35 1.73 -5.10 8.30
CA ASN A 35 0.30 -4.82 8.32
C ASN A 35 -0.04 -3.56 7.52
N ARG A 36 0.75 -2.48 7.66
CA ARG A 36 0.52 -1.24 6.91
C ARG A 36 0.68 -1.43 5.41
N VAL A 37 1.77 -2.08 4.97
CA VAL A 37 2.05 -2.37 3.56
C VAL A 37 0.95 -3.24 2.96
N HIS A 38 0.54 -4.31 3.65
CA HIS A 38 -0.52 -5.18 3.16
C HIS A 38 -1.84 -4.42 2.96
N ARG A 39 -2.26 -3.64 3.96
CA ARG A 39 -3.48 -2.83 3.87
C ARG A 39 -3.40 -1.77 2.77
N ALA A 40 -2.23 -1.14 2.59
CA ALA A 40 -2.01 -0.19 1.49
C ALA A 40 -2.21 -0.87 0.12
N ARG A 41 -1.62 -2.05 -0.10
CA ARG A 41 -1.77 -2.82 -1.34
C ARG A 41 -3.21 -3.22 -1.60
N LEU A 42 -3.96 -3.66 -0.58
CA LEU A 42 -5.38 -3.98 -0.73
C LEU A 42 -6.20 -2.77 -1.17
N ILE A 43 -5.99 -1.61 -0.55
CA ILE A 43 -6.70 -0.38 -0.92
C ILE A 43 -6.35 0.05 -2.34
N LEU A 44 -5.07 -0.03 -2.74
CA LEU A 44 -4.64 0.30 -4.10
C LEU A 44 -5.23 -0.66 -5.11
N ARG A 45 -5.19 -1.96 -4.85
CA ARG A 45 -5.80 -2.98 -5.70
C ARG A 45 -7.29 -2.73 -5.90
N GLN A 46 -8.04 -2.53 -4.82
CA GLN A 46 -9.48 -2.24 -4.90
C GLN A 46 -9.77 -1.00 -5.75
N ARG A 47 -8.97 0.07 -5.59
CA ARG A 47 -9.09 1.30 -6.40
C ARG A 47 -8.79 1.06 -7.87
N LEU A 48 -7.79 0.24 -8.18
CA LEU A 48 -7.46 -0.11 -9.55
C LEU A 48 -8.58 -0.96 -10.15
N GLU A 49 -9.07 -1.96 -9.42
CA GLU A 49 -10.22 -2.79 -9.78
C GLU A 49 -11.46 -1.93 -10.08
N ASP A 50 -11.80 -0.99 -9.21
CA ASP A 50 -12.94 -0.09 -9.40
C ASP A 50 -12.77 0.86 -10.60
N LYS A 51 -11.56 1.38 -10.81
CA LYS A 51 -11.31 2.36 -11.87
C LYS A 51 -11.13 1.76 -13.26
N PHE A 52 -10.42 0.63 -13.35
CA PHE A 52 -9.94 0.08 -14.62
C PHE A 52 -10.62 -1.23 -14.98
N PHE A 53 -11.00 -2.06 -14.01
CA PHE A 53 -11.53 -3.40 -14.28
C PHE A 53 -13.06 -3.45 -14.24
N LYS A 54 -13.74 -2.60 -13.44
CA LYS A 54 -15.22 -2.49 -13.43
C LYS A 54 -15.82 -1.73 -14.62
N GLN A 55 -15.02 -1.07 -15.46
CA GLN A 55 -15.52 -0.45 -16.70
C GLN A 55 -15.81 -1.46 -17.82
N GLY A 56 -15.39 -2.73 -17.68
CA GLY A 56 -15.59 -3.78 -18.68
C GLY A 56 -16.95 -4.51 -18.64
N THR A 57 -17.81 -4.28 -17.64
CA THR A 57 -19.07 -5.03 -17.46
C THR A 57 -20.34 -4.19 -17.58
N LYS A 58 -20.24 -2.97 -18.12
CA LYS A 58 -21.40 -2.21 -18.61
C LYS A 58 -21.30 -1.98 -20.12
N SER A 59 -21.38 -3.06 -20.88
CA SER A 59 -21.83 -2.99 -22.27
C SER A 59 -22.88 -4.07 -22.46
N ARG A 60 -24.13 -3.60 -22.62
CA ARG A 60 -25.33 -4.19 -23.24
C ARG A 60 -25.54 -5.70 -23.18
#